data_AF-J9G736-F1
#
_entry.id   AF-J9G736-F1
#
_cell.length_a   1.000
_cell.length_b   1.000
_cell.length_c   1.000
_cell.angle_alpha   90.00
_cell.angle_beta   90.00
_cell.angle_gamma   90.00
#
_symmetry.space_group_name_H-M   'P 1'
#
loop_
_entity.id
_entity.type
_entity.pdbx_description
1 polymer ?
#
loop_
_entity_poly.entity_id
_entity_poly.type
_entity_poly.pdbx_seq_one_letter_code
_entity_poly.pdbx_strand_id
1 'polypeptide(L)'
;MNKKKSILENQAVTSLLASLISIAAGLLFGTILLFILKPEAAMGGLKAMLGSGFSKLDNFAEVMYQAAPLMLCGLSVGFAFKTGLFNIGATGQYTMGAFFALFCALQLQLPWWICLLASMAGGAIWGLFPGLFKALFNVNEV
;
A
#
# COMPACT_ATOMS: atom_id res chain seq x y z
N MET A 1 -20.25 39.88 -1.13
CA MET A 1 -20.91 38.62 -0.70
C MET A 1 -19.90 37.48 -0.78
N ASN A 2 -19.37 37.05 0.36
CA ASN A 2 -18.37 35.98 0.45
C ASN A 2 -19.05 34.64 0.15
N LYS A 3 -18.81 34.04 -1.02
CA LYS A 3 -19.17 32.64 -1.26
C LYS A 3 -18.31 31.80 -0.32
N LYS A 4 -18.90 31.26 0.75
CA LYS A 4 -18.27 30.19 1.54
C LYS A 4 -17.92 29.09 0.54
N LYS A 5 -16.63 28.90 0.25
CA LYS A 5 -16.15 27.77 -0.56
C LYS A 5 -16.72 26.50 0.05
N SER A 6 -17.41 25.71 -0.77
CA SER A 6 -18.01 24.46 -0.30
C SER A 6 -16.90 23.57 0.25
N ILE A 7 -17.16 22.86 1.33
CA ILE A 7 -16.18 21.96 1.97
C ILE A 7 -15.69 20.89 0.98
N LEU A 8 -16.51 20.60 -0.04
CA LEU A 8 -16.26 19.69 -1.15
C LEU A 8 -15.32 20.25 -2.24
N GLU A 9 -14.99 21.54 -2.23
CA GLU A 9 -13.99 22.13 -3.14
C GLU A 9 -12.55 21.89 -2.64
N ASN A 10 -12.38 21.43 -1.40
CA ASN A 10 -11.06 21.13 -0.86
C ASN A 10 -10.59 19.76 -1.33
N GLN A 11 -9.53 19.73 -2.14
CA GLN A 11 -8.93 18.51 -2.67
C GLN A 11 -8.63 17.45 -1.60
N ALA A 12 -8.18 17.84 -0.41
CA ALA A 12 -7.91 16.90 0.68
C ALA A 12 -9.19 16.22 1.20
N VAL A 13 -10.29 16.99 1.29
CA VAL A 13 -11.61 16.46 1.70
C VAL A 13 -12.14 15.52 0.64
N THR A 14 -12.04 15.89 -0.65
CA THR A 14 -12.49 15.03 -1.75
C THR A 14 -11.71 13.71 -1.80
N SER A 15 -10.38 13.75 -1.63
CA SER A 15 -9.55 12.53 -1.58
C SER A 15 -9.89 11.64 -0.39
N LEU A 16 -10.06 12.22 0.81
CA LEU A 16 -10.45 11.47 2.00
C LEU A 16 -11.82 10.80 1.84
N LEU A 17 -12.81 11.55 1.33
CA LEU A 17 -14.14 11.02 1.06
C LEU A 17 -14.10 9.91 0.01
N ALA A 18 -13.32 10.08 -1.06
CA ALA A 18 -13.15 9.04 -2.07
C ALA A 18 -12.58 7.75 -1.48
N SER A 19 -11.55 7.84 -0.62
CA SER A 19 -11.00 6.68 0.08
C SER A 19 -12.02 6.01 1.01
N LEU A 20 -12.75 6.79 1.81
CA LEU A 20 -13.78 6.25 2.72
C LEU A 20 -14.94 5.56 1.96
N ILE A 21 -15.40 6.17 0.86
CA ILE A 21 -16.44 5.58 0.01
C ILE A 21 -15.94 4.29 -0.65
N SER A 22 -14.70 4.26 -1.12
CA SER A 22 -14.10 3.06 -1.71
C SER A 22 -14.01 1.91 -0.69
N ILE A 23 -13.57 2.19 0.54
CA ILE A 23 -13.54 1.21 1.63
C ILE A 23 -14.96 0.68 1.93
N ALA A 24 -15.93 1.58 2.06
CA ALA A 24 -17.33 1.20 2.33
C ALA A 24 -17.93 0.35 1.20
N ALA A 25 -17.69 0.73 -0.06
CA ALA A 25 -18.15 -0.01 -1.23
C ALA A 25 -17.51 -1.41 -1.28
N GLY A 26 -16.21 -1.53 -1.00
CA GLY A 26 -15.51 -2.82 -0.93
C GLY A 26 -16.05 -3.72 0.17
N LEU A 27 -16.28 -3.19 1.37
CA LEU A 27 -16.87 -3.92 2.49
C LEU A 27 -18.30 -4.39 2.17
N LEU A 28 -19.13 -3.52 1.57
CA LEU A 28 -20.48 -3.86 1.15
C LEU A 28 -20.47 -4.98 0.11
N PHE A 29 -19.66 -4.82 -0.94
CA PHE A 29 -19.54 -5.81 -2.01
C PHE A 29 -19.05 -7.16 -1.48
N GLY A 30 -17.99 -7.16 -0.65
CA GLY A 30 -17.48 -8.38 -0.03
C GLY A 30 -18.51 -9.06 0.88
N THR A 31 -19.30 -8.28 1.62
CA THR A 31 -20.38 -8.81 2.46
C THR A 31 -21.50 -9.43 1.63
N ILE A 32 -21.94 -8.76 0.56
CA ILE A 32 -22.95 -9.30 -0.38
C ILE A 32 -22.46 -10.61 -0.99
N LEU A 33 -21.19 -10.66 -1.40
CA LEU A 33 -20.59 -11.87 -1.95
C LEU A 33 -20.58 -13.02 -0.94
N LEU A 34 -20.24 -12.74 0.33
CA LEU A 34 -20.30 -13.74 1.40
C LEU A 34 -21.73 -14.22 1.66
N PHE A 35 -22.73 -13.33 1.57
CA PHE A 35 -24.13 -13.72 1.69
C PHE A 35 -24.57 -14.66 0.56
N ILE A 36 -24.06 -14.49 -0.65
CA ILE A 36 -24.38 -15.38 -1.79
C ILE A 36 -23.70 -16.75 -1.61
N LEU A 37 -22.44 -16.78 -1.17
CA LEU A 37 -21.64 -18.01 -1.11
C LEU A 37 -21.87 -18.84 0.17
N LYS A 38 -21.93 -18.19 1.34
CA LYS A 38 -22.12 -18.82 2.66
C LYS A 38 -22.90 -17.88 3.59
N PRO A 39 -24.24 -17.81 3.47
CA PRO A 39 -25.08 -16.87 4.23
C PRO A 39 -24.88 -16.92 5.75
N GLU A 40 -24.74 -18.13 6.32
CA GLU A 40 -24.62 -18.34 7.76
C GLU A 40 -23.35 -17.71 8.36
N ALA A 41 -22.27 -17.68 7.57
CA ALA A 41 -20.98 -17.14 8.01
C ALA A 41 -20.79 -15.67 7.64
N ALA A 42 -21.64 -15.09 6.79
CA ALA A 42 -21.44 -13.76 6.22
C ALA A 42 -21.34 -12.66 7.28
N MET A 43 -22.30 -12.64 8.23
CA MET A 43 -22.30 -11.63 9.30
C MET A 43 -21.16 -11.87 10.31
N GLY A 44 -20.80 -13.13 10.56
CA GLY A 44 -19.64 -13.49 11.38
C GLY A 44 -18.32 -13.04 10.74
N GLY A 45 -18.17 -13.23 9.42
CA GLY A 45 -17.02 -12.80 8.64
C GLY A 45 -16.86 -11.27 8.64
N LEU A 46 -17.94 -10.52 8.45
CA LEU A 46 -17.88 -9.05 8.53
C LEU A 46 -17.46 -8.57 9.92
N LYS A 47 -18.05 -9.13 10.99
CA LYS A 47 -17.65 -8.81 12.37
C LYS A 47 -16.19 -9.16 12.65
N ALA A 48 -15.73 -10.31 12.16
CA ALA A 48 -14.34 -10.73 12.31
C ALA A 48 -13.39 -9.81 11.53
N MET A 49 -13.70 -9.42 10.30
CA MET A 49 -12.88 -8.48 9.52
C MET A 49 -12.76 -7.12 10.19
N LEU A 50 -13.85 -6.59 10.74
CA LEU A 50 -13.84 -5.27 11.39
C LEU A 50 -13.28 -5.32 12.83
N GLY A 51 -13.45 -6.43 13.55
CA GLY A 51 -13.11 -6.52 14.98
C GLY A 51 -11.78 -7.20 15.29
N SER A 52 -11.29 -8.11 14.44
CA SER A 52 -10.11 -8.95 14.73
C SER A 52 -8.85 -8.13 15.01
N GLY A 53 -8.61 -7.09 14.20
CA GLY A 53 -7.47 -6.18 14.35
C GLY A 53 -7.49 -5.40 15.66
N PHE A 54 -8.66 -5.09 16.22
CA PHE A 54 -8.80 -4.31 17.46
C PHE A 54 -9.01 -5.18 18.70
N SER A 55 -9.06 -6.51 18.54
CA SER A 55 -9.40 -7.43 19.63
C SER A 55 -8.31 -7.53 20.70
N LYS A 56 -7.04 -7.42 20.30
CA LYS A 56 -5.86 -7.51 21.18
C LYS A 56 -4.75 -6.59 20.67
N LEU A 57 -3.85 -6.19 21.57
CA LEU A 57 -2.71 -5.35 21.21
C LEU A 57 -1.81 -6.01 20.15
N ASP A 58 -1.59 -7.32 20.25
CA ASP A 58 -0.78 -8.08 19.27
C ASP A 58 -1.40 -8.07 17.88
N ASN A 59 -2.73 -8.25 17.78
CA ASN A 59 -3.44 -8.19 16.51
C ASN A 59 -3.37 -6.79 15.91
N PHE A 60 -3.48 -5.75 16.74
CA PHE A 60 -3.38 -4.37 16.28
C PHE A 60 -1.97 -4.05 15.79
N ALA A 61 -0.94 -4.52 16.49
CA ALA A 61 0.45 -4.41 16.07
C ALA A 61 0.68 -5.11 14.74
N GLU A 62 0.11 -6.30 14.53
CA GLU A 62 0.19 -7.02 13.25
C GLU A 62 -0.48 -6.25 12.11
N VAL A 63 -1.66 -5.66 12.35
CA VAL A 63 -2.33 -4.82 11.35
C VAL A 63 -1.45 -3.62 10.97
N MET A 64 -0.84 -2.95 11.94
CA MET A 64 0.09 -1.83 11.67
C MET A 64 1.36 -2.29 10.95
N TYR A 65 1.91 -3.44 11.34
CA TYR A 65 3.09 -4.04 10.72
C TYR A 65 2.87 -4.31 9.22
N GLN A 66 1.70 -4.82 8.85
CA GLN A 66 1.34 -5.06 7.45
C GLN A 66 0.90 -3.78 6.71
N ALA A 67 0.18 -2.88 7.39
CA ALA A 67 -0.34 -1.66 6.77
C ALA A 67 0.75 -0.62 6.45
N ALA A 68 1.76 -0.49 7.32
CA ALA A 68 2.85 0.48 7.16
C ALA A 68 3.56 0.36 5.79
N PRO A 69 4.09 -0.81 5.36
CA PRO A 69 4.74 -0.93 4.06
C PRO A 69 3.78 -0.69 2.90
N LEU A 70 2.51 -1.11 2.99
CA LEU A 70 1.52 -0.87 1.94
C LEU A 70 1.23 0.63 1.76
N MET A 71 1.11 1.38 2.85
CA MET A 71 0.93 2.83 2.82
C MET A 71 2.15 3.53 2.22
N LEU A 72 3.37 3.11 2.59
CA LEU A 72 4.61 3.66 2.03
C LEU A 72 4.75 3.36 0.54
N CYS A 73 4.38 2.16 0.08
CA CYS A 73 4.32 1.84 -1.34
C CYS A 73 3.29 2.70 -2.09
N GLY A 74 2.10 2.91 -1.51
CA GLY A 74 1.10 3.83 -2.09
C GLY A 74 1.63 5.26 -2.20
N LEU A 75 2.35 5.73 -1.18
CA LEU A 75 2.95 7.06 -1.15
C LEU A 75 4.06 7.22 -2.21
N SER A 76 4.91 6.21 -2.40
CA SER A 76 5.96 6.26 -3.41
C SER A 76 5.41 6.30 -4.83
N VAL A 77 4.34 5.54 -5.11
CA VAL A 77 3.63 5.57 -6.41
C VAL A 77 2.94 6.91 -6.61
N GLY A 78 2.28 7.44 -5.58
CA GLY A 78 1.65 8.77 -5.63
C GLY A 78 2.65 9.90 -5.92
N PHE A 79 3.87 9.80 -5.39
CA PHE A 79 4.96 10.71 -5.71
C PHE A 79 5.39 10.61 -7.18
N ALA A 80 5.59 9.39 -7.70
CA ALA A 80 5.97 9.15 -9.10
C ALA A 80 4.90 9.67 -10.09
N PHE A 81 3.62 9.51 -9.78
CA PHE A 81 2.55 10.05 -10.63
C PHE A 81 2.58 11.58 -10.73
N LYS A 82 3.08 12.29 -9.72
CA LYS A 82 3.25 13.76 -9.81
C LYS A 82 4.33 14.18 -10.81
N THR A 83 5.30 13.32 -11.12
CA THR A 83 6.32 13.58 -12.14
C THR A 83 5.92 13.04 -13.52
N GLY A 84 4.69 12.55 -13.67
CA GLY A 84 4.18 11.96 -14.91
C GLY A 84 4.73 10.56 -15.20
N LEU A 85 5.38 9.92 -14.22
CA LEU A 85 5.92 8.57 -14.35
C LEU A 85 4.89 7.56 -13.84
N PHE A 86 4.68 6.49 -14.62
CA PHE A 86 3.73 5.46 -14.29
C PHE A 86 4.47 4.21 -13.75
N ASN A 87 4.54 4.09 -12.42
CA ASN A 87 5.32 3.04 -11.76
C ASN A 87 4.45 1.83 -11.37
N ILE A 88 4.43 0.78 -12.21
CA ILE A 88 3.81 -0.52 -11.89
C ILE A 88 4.78 -1.45 -11.14
N GLY A 89 6.09 -1.23 -11.29
CA GLY A 89 7.14 -2.04 -10.69
C GLY A 89 7.30 -1.89 -9.17
N ALA A 90 6.52 -1.04 -8.50
CA ALA A 90 6.60 -0.78 -7.07
C ALA A 90 6.48 -2.07 -6.21
N THR A 91 5.63 -3.01 -6.60
CA THR A 91 5.50 -4.32 -5.91
C THR A 91 6.79 -5.15 -6.02
N GLY A 92 7.46 -5.11 -7.17
CA GLY A 92 8.76 -5.74 -7.36
C GLY A 92 9.87 -5.04 -6.56
N GLN A 93 9.87 -3.70 -6.51
CA GLN A 93 10.81 -2.93 -5.69
C GLN A 93 10.66 -3.26 -4.21
N TYR A 94 9.41 -3.36 -3.70
CA TYR A 94 9.12 -3.82 -2.35
C TYR A 94 9.63 -5.23 -2.10
N THR A 95 9.36 -6.17 -3.02
CA THR A 95 9.77 -7.57 -2.90
C THR A 95 11.29 -7.71 -2.84
N MET A 96 12.01 -7.01 -3.72
CA MET A 96 13.46 -7.00 -3.74
C MET A 96 14.07 -6.31 -2.51
N GLY A 97 13.48 -5.20 -2.06
CA GLY A 97 13.91 -4.55 -0.82
C GLY A 97 13.74 -5.46 0.40
N ALA A 98 12.59 -6.14 0.51
CA ALA A 98 12.34 -7.11 1.58
C ALA A 98 13.33 -8.29 1.52
N PHE A 99 13.60 -8.82 0.33
CA PHE A 99 14.60 -9.89 0.14
C PHE A 99 16.00 -9.47 0.64
N PHE A 100 16.48 -8.29 0.24
CA PHE A 100 17.79 -7.79 0.66
C PHE A 100 17.85 -7.52 2.18
N ALA A 101 16.81 -6.92 2.76
CA ALA A 101 16.72 -6.75 4.21
C ALA A 101 16.80 -8.09 4.95
N LEU A 102 16.01 -9.08 4.52
CA LEU A 102 15.97 -10.40 5.14
C LEU A 102 17.29 -11.15 4.97
N PHE A 103 17.91 -11.06 3.79
CA PHE A 103 19.22 -11.66 3.54
C PHE A 103 20.29 -11.07 4.48
N CYS A 104 20.38 -9.74 4.57
CA CYS A 104 21.32 -9.08 5.48
C CYS A 104 21.03 -9.39 6.95
N ALA A 105 19.76 -9.46 7.35
CA ALA A 105 19.38 -9.74 8.73
C ALA A 105 19.62 -11.20 9.14
N LEU A 106 19.30 -12.16 8.27
CA LEU A 106 19.29 -13.59 8.60
C LEU A 106 20.60 -14.29 8.24
N GLN A 107 21.15 -14.02 7.05
CA GLN A 107 22.37 -14.69 6.58
C GLN A 107 23.63 -13.97 7.05
N LEU A 108 23.63 -12.64 6.99
CA LEU A 108 24.80 -11.84 7.38
C LEU A 108 24.73 -11.35 8.82
N GLN A 109 23.59 -11.52 9.50
CA GLN A 109 23.35 -11.11 10.89
C GLN A 109 23.74 -9.64 11.17
N LEU A 110 23.50 -8.77 10.18
CA LEU A 110 23.86 -7.37 10.25
C LEU A 110 22.85 -6.57 11.09
N PRO A 111 23.29 -5.44 11.69
CA PRO A 111 22.39 -4.57 12.43
C PRO A 111 21.31 -3.95 11.55
N TRP A 112 20.16 -3.65 12.17
CA TRP A 112 18.93 -3.24 11.47
C TRP A 112 19.11 -2.06 10.49
N TRP A 113 19.97 -1.09 10.81
CA TRP A 113 20.22 0.06 9.94
C TRP A 113 20.91 -0.33 8.63
N ILE A 114 21.77 -1.36 8.63
CA ILE A 114 22.39 -1.87 7.39
C ILE A 114 21.35 -2.63 6.57
N CYS A 115 20.47 -3.38 7.22
CA CYS A 115 19.36 -4.06 6.55
C CYS A 115 18.41 -3.06 5.85
N LEU A 116 18.18 -1.88 6.45
CA LEU A 116 17.43 -0.80 5.81
C LEU A 116 18.14 -0.26 4.56
N LEU A 117 19.45 0.00 4.64
CA LEU A 117 20.22 0.46 3.49
C LEU A 117 20.25 -0.60 2.37
N ALA A 118 20.39 -1.87 2.74
CA ALA A 118 20.34 -2.99 1.80
C ALA A 118 18.96 -3.10 1.13
N SER A 119 17.87 -2.89 1.87
CA SER A 119 16.51 -2.83 1.30
C SER A 119 16.36 -1.71 0.28
N MET A 120 16.86 -0.50 0.61
CA MET A 120 16.85 0.62 -0.33
C MET A 120 17.65 0.30 -1.59
N ALA A 121 18.82 -0.33 -1.45
CA ALA A 121 19.64 -0.75 -2.58
C ALA A 121 18.93 -1.81 -3.43
N GLY A 122 18.30 -2.83 -2.82
CA GLY A 122 17.55 -3.86 -3.51
C GLY A 122 16.38 -3.31 -4.32
N GLY A 123 15.60 -2.39 -3.72
CA GLY A 123 14.53 -1.68 -4.41
C GLY A 123 15.03 -0.81 -5.56
N ALA A 124 16.14 -0.09 -5.36
CA ALA A 124 16.77 0.74 -6.39
C ALA A 124 17.30 -0.09 -7.57
N ILE A 125 17.93 -1.23 -7.30
CA ILE A 125 18.41 -2.16 -8.34
C ILE A 125 17.22 -2.65 -9.18
N TRP A 126 16.09 -2.99 -8.56
CA TRP A 126 14.90 -3.41 -9.31
C TRP A 126 14.29 -2.28 -10.13
N GLY A 127 14.20 -1.08 -9.56
CA GLY A 127 13.70 0.12 -10.25
C GLY A 127 14.62 0.61 -11.37
N LEU A 128 15.91 0.28 -11.31
CA LEU A 128 16.89 0.66 -12.32
C LEU A 128 16.54 0.08 -13.70
N PHE A 129 16.06 -1.16 -13.77
CA PHE A 129 15.74 -1.80 -15.05
C PHE A 129 14.70 -1.02 -15.88
N PRO A 130 13.47 -0.79 -15.39
CA PRO A 130 12.49 0.02 -16.13
C PRO A 130 12.94 1.48 -16.29
N GLY A 131 13.63 2.05 -15.29
CA GLY A 131 14.15 3.41 -15.37
C GLY A 131 15.20 3.60 -16.48
N LEU A 132 16.11 2.64 -16.67
CA LEU A 132 17.08 2.65 -17.77
C LEU A 132 16.39 2.56 -19.12
N PHE A 133 15.39 1.68 -19.26
CA PHE A 133 14.66 1.58 -20.53
C PHE A 133 13.88 2.85 -20.84
N LYS A 134 13.27 3.50 -19.84
CA LYS A 134 12.63 4.80 -20.00
C LYS A 134 13.63 5.88 -20.43
N ALA A 135 14.79 5.94 -19.78
CA ALA A 135 15.82 6.95 -20.06
C ALA A 135 16.44 6.81 -21.46
N LEU A 136 16.69 5.57 -21.91
CA LEU A 136 17.37 5.30 -23.18
C LEU A 136 16.42 5.21 -24.38
N PHE A 137 15.23 4.65 -24.18
CA PHE A 137 14.32 4.29 -25.28
C PHE A 137 12.96 4.99 -25.20
N ASN A 138 12.74 5.83 -24.17
CA ASN A 138 11.49 6.56 -23.94
C ASN A 138 10.22 5.68 -23.89
N VAL A 139 10.37 4.38 -23.62
CA VAL A 139 9.25 3.43 -23.38
C VAL A 139 8.66 3.67 -21.99
N ASN A 140 7.35 3.44 -21.86
CA ASN A 140 6.69 3.57 -20.56
C ASN A 140 7.19 2.50 -19.58
N GLU A 141 7.24 2.83 -18.30
CA GLU A 141 7.69 1.96 -17.19
C GLU A 141 6.66 0.87 -16.83
N VAL A 142 5.88 0.43 -17.82
CA VAL A 142 4.83 -0.60 -17.73
C VAL A 142 5.39 -1.95 -18.15
#